data_AF-A0A970VU46-F1
#
_entry.id   AF-A0A970VU46-F1
#
_cell.length_a   1.000
_cell.length_b   1.000
_cell.length_c   1.000
_cell.angle_alpha   90.00
_cell.angle_beta   90.00
_cell.angle_gamma   90.00
#
_symmetry.space_group_name_H-M   'P 1'
#
loop_
_entity.id
_entity.type
_entity.pdbx_description
1 polymer ?
#
loop_
_entity_poly.entity_id
_entity_poly.type
_entity_poly.pdbx_seq_one_letter_code
_entity_poly.pdbx_strand_id
1 'polypeptide(L)' 'MDDNIVELIKFKQDKGLKLLQQRYSGLMHYIVGNILQNQDDIEECISDICLKV' A
#
# COMPACT_ATOMS: atom_id res chain seq x y z
N MET A 1 -11.00 11.02 7.82
CA MET A 1 -11.23 10.35 6.50
C MET A 1 -10.19 9.26 6.28
N ASP A 2 -8.95 9.47 6.72
CA ASP A 2 -7.86 8.47 6.68
C ASP A 2 -7.80 7.64 7.97
N ASP A 3 -8.28 8.21 9.09
CA ASP A 3 -8.37 7.52 10.38
C ASP A 3 -9.17 6.21 10.30
N ASN A 4 -10.18 6.16 9.42
CA ASN A 4 -10.95 4.96 9.15
C ASN A 4 -10.11 3.86 8.48
N ILE A 5 -9.14 4.21 7.62
CA ILE A 5 -8.23 3.25 6.97
C ILE A 5 -7.29 2.67 8.03
N VAL A 6 -6.74 3.53 8.89
CA VAL A 6 -5.84 3.13 9.99
C VAL A 6 -6.56 2.21 10.98
N GLU A 7 -7.80 2.52 11.37
CA GLU A 7 -8.59 1.65 12.24
C GLU A 7 -8.89 0.30 11.59
N LEU A 8 -9.34 0.28 10.32
CA LEU A 8 -9.63 -0.97 9.62
C LEU A 8 -8.39 -1.87 9.47
N ILE A 9 -7.22 -1.26 9.24
CA ILE A 9 -5.92 -1.96 9.23
C ILE A 9 -5.60 -2.54 10.61
N LYS A 10 -5.73 -1.75 11.69
CA LYS A 10 -5.48 -2.22 13.06
C LYS A 10 -6.36 -3.41 13.44
N PHE A 11 -7.61 -3.44 12.95
CA PHE A 11 -8.54 -4.55 13.15
C PHE A 11 -8.36 -5.71 12.15
N LYS A 12 -7.29 -5.69 11.33
CA LYS A 12 -6.99 -6.68 10.29
C LYS A 12 -8.17 -6.98 9.38
N GLN A 13 -8.98 -5.97 9.07
CA GLN A 13 -10.10 -6.12 8.15
C GLN A 13 -9.60 -5.93 6.73
N ASP A 14 -9.90 -6.87 5.83
CA ASP A 14 -9.56 -6.80 4.39
C ASP A 14 -9.99 -5.48 3.74
N LYS A 15 -11.02 -4.85 4.27
CA LYS A 15 -11.53 -3.54 3.81
C LYS A 15 -10.50 -2.42 4.01
N GLY A 16 -9.70 -2.48 5.07
CA GLY A 16 -8.63 -1.50 5.34
C GLY A 16 -7.55 -1.56 4.27
N LEU A 17 -7.11 -2.76 3.92
CA LEU A 17 -6.11 -2.97 2.87
C LEU A 17 -6.61 -2.52 1.50
N LYS A 18 -7.86 -2.83 1.16
CA LYS A 18 -8.49 -2.36 -0.08
C LYS A 18 -8.56 -0.85 -0.17
N LEU A 19 -8.91 -0.17 0.92
CA LEU A 19 -8.96 1.29 0.95
C LEU A 19 -7.57 1.92 0.89
N LEU A 20 -6.57 1.30 1.53
CA LEU A 20 -5.17 1.70 1.43
C LEU A 20 -4.70 1.65 -0.03
N GLN A 21 -4.91 0.53 -0.70
CA GLN A 21 -4.54 0.36 -2.11
C GLN A 21 -5.30 1.32 -3.02
N GLN A 22 -6.62 1.46 -2.86
CA GLN A 22 -7.42 2.35 -3.71
C GLN A 22 -6.98 3.82 -3.61
N ARG A 23 -6.54 4.25 -2.42
CA ARG A 23 -6.29 5.67 -2.15
C ARG A 23 -4.82 6.07 -2.27
N TYR A 24 -3.91 5.14 -1.98
CA TYR A 24 -2.49 5.43 -1.90
C TYR A 24 -1.63 4.62 -2.87
N SER A 25 -2.20 3.75 -3.71
CA SER A 25 -1.41 3.01 -4.72
C SER A 25 -0.56 3.96 -5.56
N GLY A 26 -1.14 5.01 -6.15
CA GLY A 26 -0.39 5.97 -6.96
C GLY A 26 0.77 6.63 -6.20
N LEU A 27 0.59 6.95 -4.92
CA LEU A 27 1.66 7.51 -4.08
C LEU A 27 2.75 6.48 -3.78
N MET A 28 2.37 5.23 -3.50
CA MET A 28 3.32 4.14 -3.29
C MET A 28 4.16 3.89 -4.54
N HIS A 29 3.54 3.82 -5.73
CA HIS A 29 4.26 3.68 -6.99
C HIS A 29 5.17 4.87 -7.27
N TYR A 30 4.73 6.09 -6.96
CA TYR A 30 5.58 7.28 -7.10
C TYR A 30 6.82 7.21 -6.20
N ILE A 31 6.67 6.83 -4.93
CA ILE A 31 7.82 6.75 -4.01
C ILE A 31 8.76 5.62 -4.42
N VAL A 32 8.24 4.41 -4.58
CA VAL A 32 9.04 3.20 -4.86
C VAL A 32 9.69 3.28 -6.24
N GLY A 33 8.98 3.79 -7.26
CA GLY A 33 9.51 3.93 -8.62
C GLY A 33 10.60 5.00 -8.77
N ASN A 34 10.79 5.88 -7.77
CA ASN A 34 11.94 6.78 -7.72
C ASN A 34 13.16 6.16 -7.02
N ILE A 35 13.02 4.96 -6.45
CA ILE A 35 14.07 4.25 -5.70
C ILE A 35 14.52 3.01 -6.48
N LEU A 36 13.56 2.20 -6.94
CA LEU A 36 13.78 0.98 -7.70
C LEU A 36 13.66 1.24 -9.19
N GLN A 37 14.53 0.62 -9.99
CA GLN A 37 14.57 0.81 -11.45
C GLN A 37 13.78 -0.26 -12.22
N ASN A 38 13.54 -1.42 -11.61
CA ASN A 38 12.81 -2.54 -12.21
C ASN A 38 11.34 -2.51 -11.78
N GLN A 39 10.43 -2.64 -12.75
CA GLN A 39 8.98 -2.68 -12.51
C GLN A 39 8.57 -3.89 -11.67
N ASP A 40 9.18 -5.06 -11.87
CA ASP A 40 8.85 -6.26 -11.09
C ASP A 40 9.22 -6.06 -9.61
N ASP A 41 10.38 -5.47 -9.33
CA ASP A 41 10.83 -5.15 -7.96
C ASP A 41 9.94 -4.07 -7.32
N ILE A 42 9.42 -3.12 -8.11
CA ILE A 42 8.47 -2.10 -7.65
C ILE A 42 7.17 -2.78 -7.18
N GLU A 43 6.58 -3.64 -8.00
CA GLU A 43 5.34 -4.34 -7.68
C GLU A 43 5.51 -5.32 -6.51
N GLU A 44 6.64 -6.03 -6.45
CA GLU A 44 6.99 -6.88 -5.31
C GLU A 44 7.07 -6.04 -4.03
N CYS A 45 7.80 -4.93 -4.05
CA CYS A 45 7.96 -4.04 -2.89
C CYS A 45 6.61 -3.49 -2.39
N ILE A 46 5.73 -3.06 -3.30
CA ILE A 46 4.39 -2.55 -2.94
C ILE A 46 3.52 -3.68 -2.36
N SER A 47 3.60 -4.87 -2.92
CA SER A 47 2.91 -6.06 -2.38
C SER A 47 3.40 -6.38 -0.97
N ASP A 48 4.71 -6.31 -0.75
CA ASP A 48 5.37 -6.50 0.54
C ASP A 48 4.91 -5.50 1.61
N ILE A 49 4.77 -4.23 1.23
CA ILE A 49 4.20 -3.18 2.09
C ILE A 49 2.77 -3.56 2.49
N CYS A 50 1.95 -3.99 1.54
CA CYS A 50 0.56 -4.37 1.82
C CYS A 50 0.45 -5.64 2.68
N LEU A 51 1.42 -6.57 2.59
CA LEU A 51 1.41 -7.81 3.38
C LEU A 51 1.96 -7.65 4.80
N LYS A 52 2.85 -6.67 5.02
CA LYS A 52 3.46 -6.39 6.34
C LYS A 52 2.62 -5.47 7.24
N VAL A 53 1.60 -4.83 6.68
CA VAL A 53 0.67 -3.91 7.36
C VAL A 53 -0.36 -4.65 8.21
#